data_AF-A0A8S2G1U3-F1
#
_entry.id   AF-A0A8S2G1U3-F1
#
_cell.length_a   1.000
_cell.length_b   1.000
_cell.length_c   1.000
_cell.angle_alpha   90.00
_cell.angle_beta   90.00
_cell.angle_gamma   90.00
#
_symmetry.space_group_name_H-M   'P 1'
#
loop_
_entity.id
_entity.type
_entity.pdbx_description
1 polymer ?
#
loop_
_entity_poly.entity_id
_entity_poly.type
_entity_poly.pdbx_seq_one_letter_code
_entity_poly.pdbx_strand_id
1 'polypeptide(L)'
;LFELMEKTLNLYGLIQTCVELLKIFSRIESMHAVKASPGISNYVAELYLEITSVFRFYTPILILTPANMIQVFENLITICGKIVDPQRTTSVERALLMLMHDFYSSCPYLKSKYSEKVQQTITLIKKELYAQNTQNNKQDPHANFKWDPNFFMKIIESPRSASNEIQIDRTYAKQLDESSQARCNFVINTIIAVANSSSLT
;
A
#
# COMPACT_ATOMS: atom_id res chain seq x y z
N LEU A 1 -17.05 10.44 7.37
CA LEU A 1 -16.64 11.86 7.37
C LEU A 1 -15.86 12.22 6.12
N PHE A 2 -14.75 11.53 5.81
CA PHE A 2 -13.92 11.83 4.65
C PHE A 2 -14.71 11.78 3.34
N GLU A 3 -15.46 10.71 3.13
CA GLU A 3 -16.36 10.56 1.97
C GLU A 3 -17.38 11.70 1.85
N LEU A 4 -17.90 12.20 2.98
CA LEU A 4 -18.82 13.35 2.97
C LEU A 4 -18.09 14.63 2.54
N MET A 5 -16.87 14.86 3.03
CA MET A 5 -16.06 16.01 2.64
C MET A 5 -15.67 15.95 1.16
N GLU A 6 -15.39 14.76 0.64
CA GLU A 6 -15.10 14.49 -0.77
C GLU A 6 -16.34 14.73 -1.65
N LYS A 7 -17.49 14.18 -1.27
CA LYS A 7 -18.78 14.39 -1.97
C LYS A 7 -19.23 15.85 -1.95
N THR A 8 -18.86 16.61 -0.92
CA THR A 8 -19.15 18.05 -0.83
C THR A 8 -18.06 18.92 -1.46
N LEU A 9 -17.05 18.33 -2.09
CA LEU A 9 -15.90 19.00 -2.71
C LEU A 9 -15.09 19.87 -1.73
N ASN A 10 -15.19 19.61 -0.42
CA ASN A 10 -14.39 20.25 0.61
C ASN A 10 -13.00 19.58 0.71
N LEU A 11 -12.26 19.59 -0.40
CA LEU A 11 -10.97 18.90 -0.53
C LEU A 11 -9.90 19.53 0.37
N TYR A 12 -9.90 20.86 0.50
CA TYR A 12 -8.95 21.54 1.39
C TYR A 12 -9.20 21.16 2.86
N GLY A 13 -10.47 21.17 3.30
CA GLY A 13 -10.83 20.73 4.65
C GLY A 13 -10.52 19.26 4.89
N LEU A 14 -10.73 18.40 3.89
CA LEU A 14 -10.37 16.98 3.94
C LEU A 14 -8.87 16.79 4.16
N ILE A 15 -8.03 17.45 3.35
CA ILE A 15 -6.58 17.40 3.49
C ILE A 15 -6.17 17.89 4.87
N GLN A 16 -6.67 19.05 5.30
CA GLN A 16 -6.30 19.62 6.60
C GLN A 16 -6.67 18.68 7.76
N THR A 17 -7.85 18.07 7.69
CA THR A 17 -8.30 17.07 8.68
C THR A 17 -7.35 15.88 8.73
N CYS A 18 -6.95 15.37 7.56
CA CYS A 18 -5.99 14.26 7.48
C CYS A 18 -4.60 14.65 8.01
N VAL A 19 -4.13 15.88 7.75
CA VAL A 19 -2.84 16.38 8.28
C VAL A 19 -2.86 16.42 9.80
N GLU A 20 -3.91 16.97 10.41
CA GLU A 20 -4.04 17.05 11.87
C GLU A 20 -4.18 15.66 12.51
N LEU A 21 -4.92 14.74 11.88
CA LEU A 21 -5.01 13.36 12.35
C LEU A 21 -3.65 12.65 12.31
N LEU A 22 -2.91 12.78 11.20
CA LEU A 22 -1.57 12.18 11.09
C LEU A 22 -0.59 12.75 12.13
N LYS A 23 -0.70 14.05 12.44
CA LYS A 23 0.09 14.70 13.51
C LYS A 23 -0.25 14.14 14.89
N ILE A 24 -1.52 13.90 15.19
CA ILE A 24 -1.94 13.24 16.43
C ILE A 24 -1.32 11.85 16.51
N PHE A 25 -1.38 11.09 15.42
CA PHE A 25 -0.80 9.75 15.36
C PHE A 25 0.72 9.75 15.55
N SER A 26 1.44 10.61 14.84
CA SER A 26 2.89 10.81 15.02
C SER A 26 3.26 11.10 16.48
N ARG A 27 2.45 11.92 17.17
CA ARG A 27 2.64 12.20 18.61
C ARG A 27 2.37 10.98 19.48
N ILE A 28 1.26 10.28 19.28
CA ILE A 28 0.91 9.06 20.05
C ILE A 28 2.03 8.03 19.91
N GLU A 29 2.46 7.79 18.68
CA GLU A 29 3.60 6.92 18.39
C GLU A 29 4.82 7.36 19.21
N SER A 30 5.21 8.63 19.14
CA SER A 30 6.40 9.16 19.85
C SER A 30 6.37 8.93 21.36
N MET A 31 5.18 8.88 21.97
CA MET A 31 5.00 8.74 23.41
C MET A 31 5.16 7.29 23.90
N HIS A 32 5.27 6.29 23.02
CA HIS A 32 5.27 4.84 23.35
C HIS A 32 4.13 4.44 24.30
N ALA A 33 3.09 5.26 24.36
CA ALA A 33 2.08 5.19 25.39
C ALA A 33 0.82 4.60 24.78
N VAL A 34 0.26 3.66 25.54
CA VAL A 34 -1.01 2.96 25.33
C VAL A 34 -0.87 1.64 24.57
N LYS A 35 -0.85 0.55 25.35
CA LYS A 35 -1.37 -0.74 24.89
C LYS A 35 -2.84 -0.54 24.56
N ALA A 36 -3.15 -0.33 23.28
CA ALA A 36 -4.52 -0.23 22.81
C ALA A 36 -5.23 -1.59 23.00
N SER A 37 -6.52 -1.56 23.30
CA SER A 37 -7.33 -2.77 23.18
C SER A 37 -7.35 -3.22 21.71
N PRO A 38 -7.52 -4.53 21.42
CA PRO A 38 -7.50 -5.03 20.04
C PRO A 38 -8.46 -4.28 19.09
N GLY A 39 -9.64 -3.90 19.58
CA GLY A 39 -10.61 -3.13 18.80
C GLY A 39 -10.14 -1.72 18.43
N ILE A 40 -9.43 -1.04 19.34
CA ILE A 40 -8.85 0.28 19.07
C ILE A 40 -7.68 0.15 18.08
N SER A 41 -6.89 -0.92 18.18
CA SER A 41 -5.78 -1.17 17.26
C SER A 41 -6.23 -1.35 15.81
N ASN A 42 -7.33 -2.08 15.58
CA ASN A 42 -7.87 -2.27 14.23
C ASN A 42 -8.41 -0.96 13.64
N TYR A 43 -9.18 -0.21 14.43
CA TYR A 43 -9.69 1.09 14.02
C TYR A 43 -8.57 2.07 13.64
N VAL A 44 -7.49 2.12 14.45
CA VAL A 44 -6.32 2.96 14.16
C VAL A 44 -5.64 2.52 12.86
N ALA A 45 -5.48 1.21 12.63
CA ALA A 45 -4.91 0.69 11.40
C ALA A 45 -5.74 1.06 10.16
N GLU A 46 -7.06 0.90 10.20
CA GLU A 46 -7.97 1.32 9.12
C GLU A 46 -7.87 2.82 8.87
N LEU A 47 -7.84 3.64 9.92
CA LEU A 47 -7.75 5.09 9.79
C LEU A 47 -6.41 5.55 9.20
N TYR A 48 -5.29 4.87 9.52
CA TYR A 48 -4.01 5.11 8.85
C TYR A 48 -4.08 4.81 7.34
N LEU A 49 -4.68 3.68 6.95
CA LEU A 49 -4.81 3.29 5.54
C LEU A 49 -5.70 4.27 4.78
N GLU A 50 -6.79 4.72 5.40
CA GLU A 50 -7.69 5.70 4.81
C GLU A 50 -7.00 7.05 4.59
N ILE A 51 -6.31 7.58 5.62
CA ILE A 51 -5.52 8.82 5.51
C ILE A 51 -4.44 8.70 4.43
N THR A 52 -3.73 7.58 4.40
CA THR A 52 -2.69 7.32 3.39
C THR A 52 -3.27 7.32 1.98
N SER A 53 -4.46 6.75 1.80
CA SER A 53 -5.16 6.70 0.52
C SER A 53 -5.59 8.10 0.06
N VAL A 54 -6.15 8.92 0.96
CA VAL A 54 -6.49 10.33 0.67
C VAL A 54 -5.25 11.11 0.22
N PHE A 55 -4.14 11.00 0.94
CA PHE A 55 -2.90 11.69 0.57
C PHE A 55 -2.33 11.23 -0.77
N ARG A 56 -2.40 9.93 -1.06
CA ARG A 56 -1.96 9.37 -2.35
C ARG A 56 -2.83 9.87 -3.50
N PHE A 57 -4.14 9.88 -3.33
CA PHE A 57 -5.08 10.31 -4.37
C PHE A 57 -4.98 11.83 -4.62
N TYR A 58 -4.83 12.62 -3.56
CA TYR A 58 -4.78 14.08 -3.61
C TYR A 58 -3.36 14.66 -3.51
N THR A 59 -2.34 13.89 -3.91
CA THR A 59 -0.95 14.36 -3.97
C THR A 59 -0.80 15.66 -4.77
N PRO A 60 -1.47 15.88 -5.93
CA PRO A 60 -1.37 17.14 -6.65
C PRO A 60 -1.79 18.35 -5.82
N ILE A 61 -2.87 18.22 -5.03
CA ILE A 61 -3.36 19.29 -4.14
C ILE A 61 -2.35 19.54 -3.03
N LEU A 62 -1.79 18.48 -2.43
CA LEU A 62 -0.77 18.60 -1.40
C LEU A 62 0.47 19.35 -1.90
N ILE A 63 0.94 19.06 -3.12
CA ILE A 63 2.10 19.74 -3.73
C ILE A 63 1.82 21.26 -3.89
N LEU A 64 0.58 21.64 -4.22
CA LEU A 64 0.16 23.04 -4.30
C LEU A 64 -0.01 23.71 -2.93
N THR A 65 0.03 22.94 -1.84
CA THR A 65 0.02 23.42 -0.45
C THR A 65 1.30 23.02 0.29
N PRO A 66 2.45 23.69 0.03
CA PRO A 66 3.75 23.27 0.56
C PRO A 66 3.81 23.12 2.08
N ALA A 67 3.08 23.97 2.81
CA ALA A 67 3.01 23.89 4.28
C ALA A 67 2.43 22.54 4.74
N ASN A 68 1.35 22.07 4.11
CA ASN A 68 0.73 20.78 4.41
C ASN A 68 1.63 19.63 3.95
N MET A 69 2.21 19.73 2.76
CA MET A 69 3.13 18.70 2.24
C MET A 69 4.33 18.48 3.19
N ILE A 70 4.93 19.57 3.65
CA ILE A 70 6.06 19.53 4.60
C ILE A 70 5.63 18.87 5.91
N GLN A 71 4.50 19.30 6.48
CA GLN A 71 4.00 18.72 7.74
C GLN A 71 3.69 17.24 7.62
N VAL A 72 3.02 16.83 6.55
CA VAL A 72 2.75 15.40 6.30
C VAL A 72 4.07 14.63 6.19
N PHE A 73 5.03 15.15 5.44
CA PHE A 73 6.32 14.48 5.26
C PHE A 73 7.11 14.36 6.57
N GLU A 74 7.13 15.39 7.42
CA GLU A 74 7.81 15.35 8.73
C GLU A 74 7.15 14.35 9.70
N ASN A 75 5.82 14.27 9.68
CA ASN A 75 5.10 13.26 10.45
C ASN A 75 5.37 11.85 9.92
N LEU A 76 5.42 11.64 8.60
CA LEU A 76 5.79 10.36 8.00
C LEU A 76 7.21 9.95 8.38
N ILE A 77 8.19 10.86 8.37
CA ILE A 77 9.56 10.56 8.84
C ILE A 77 9.54 10.09 10.30
N THR A 78 8.77 10.75 11.15
CA THR A 78 8.68 10.43 12.59
C THR A 78 8.09 9.05 12.82
N ILE A 79 7.02 8.70 12.10
CA ILE A 79 6.35 7.40 12.21
C ILE A 79 7.22 6.30 11.59
N CYS A 80 7.68 6.51 10.34
CA CYS A 80 8.45 5.51 9.59
C CYS A 80 9.87 5.30 10.14
N GLY A 81 10.46 6.30 10.81
CA GLY A 81 11.80 6.21 11.37
C GLY A 81 11.98 5.13 12.45
N LYS A 82 10.88 4.60 12.99
CA LYS A 82 10.89 3.51 13.97
C LYS A 82 10.85 2.13 13.35
N ILE A 83 10.56 2.04 12.06
CA ILE A 83 10.44 0.77 11.36
C ILE A 83 11.86 0.25 11.13
N VAL A 84 12.26 -0.72 11.96
CA VAL A 84 13.63 -1.27 11.96
C VAL A 84 13.84 -2.25 10.80
N ASP A 85 12.81 -3.01 10.42
CA ASP A 85 12.89 -4.03 9.38
C ASP A 85 11.73 -3.92 8.38
N PRO A 86 11.98 -3.47 7.13
CA PRO A 86 10.98 -3.38 6.07
C PRO A 86 10.31 -4.72 5.72
N GLN A 87 10.99 -5.86 5.91
CA GLN A 87 10.47 -7.19 5.57
C GLN A 87 9.37 -7.66 6.54
N ARG A 88 9.49 -7.28 7.82
CA ARG A 88 8.56 -7.63 8.89
C ARG A 88 7.53 -6.54 9.20
N THR A 89 7.24 -5.68 8.23
CA THR A 89 6.27 -4.61 8.36
C THR A 89 4.82 -5.09 8.29
N THR A 90 3.96 -4.41 9.01
CA THR A 90 2.51 -4.48 8.88
C THR A 90 2.05 -3.83 7.56
N SER A 91 0.80 -4.10 7.14
CA SER A 91 0.22 -3.46 5.96
C SER A 91 0.22 -1.92 6.06
N VAL A 92 -0.05 -1.39 7.26
CA VAL A 92 -0.04 0.05 7.55
C VAL A 92 1.36 0.63 7.36
N GLU A 93 2.37 0.01 7.96
CA GLU A 93 3.76 0.46 7.84
C GLU A 93 4.24 0.44 6.38
N ARG A 94 3.87 -0.59 5.61
CA ARG A 94 4.16 -0.64 4.16
C ARG A 94 3.49 0.52 3.42
N ALA A 95 2.22 0.78 3.69
CA ALA A 95 1.49 1.87 3.04
C ALA A 95 2.13 3.24 3.33
N LEU A 96 2.53 3.49 4.59
CA LEU A 96 3.19 4.73 5.01
C LEU A 96 4.59 4.88 4.39
N LEU A 97 5.39 3.81 4.38
CA LEU A 97 6.72 3.79 3.74
C LEU A 97 6.60 4.07 2.23
N MET A 98 5.63 3.47 1.57
CA MET A 98 5.36 3.70 0.14
C MET A 98 4.91 5.14 -0.13
N LEU A 99 4.03 5.70 0.70
CA LEU A 99 3.62 7.10 0.58
C LEU A 99 4.83 8.04 0.74
N MET A 100 5.67 7.79 1.75
CA MET A 100 6.89 8.55 1.97
C MET A 100 7.85 8.46 0.77
N HIS A 101 8.03 7.27 0.20
CA HIS A 101 8.83 7.06 -1.01
C HIS A 101 8.27 7.84 -2.21
N ASP A 102 6.96 7.79 -2.43
CA ASP A 102 6.31 8.43 -3.58
C ASP A 102 6.38 9.96 -3.47
N PHE A 103 6.19 10.50 -2.26
CA PHE A 103 6.33 11.93 -1.97
C PHE A 103 7.77 12.41 -2.15
N TYR A 104 8.72 11.66 -1.60
CA TYR A 104 10.13 11.96 -1.76
C TYR A 104 10.52 11.91 -3.24
N SER A 105 10.04 10.94 -4.01
CA SER A 105 10.36 10.78 -5.43
C SER A 105 9.75 11.87 -6.31
N SER A 106 8.54 12.33 -5.98
CA SER A 106 7.75 13.27 -6.81
C SER A 106 7.99 14.74 -6.48
N CYS A 107 8.55 15.06 -5.31
CA CYS A 107 8.78 16.44 -4.88
C CYS A 107 10.29 16.77 -4.72
N PRO A 108 10.92 17.49 -5.67
CA PRO A 108 12.34 17.83 -5.60
C PRO A 108 12.74 18.63 -4.36
N TYR A 109 11.84 19.49 -3.88
CA TYR A 109 12.05 20.27 -2.66
C TYR A 109 12.25 19.37 -1.44
N LEU A 110 11.41 18.32 -1.29
CA LEU A 110 11.56 17.36 -0.20
C LEU A 110 12.88 16.57 -0.33
N LYS A 111 13.28 16.21 -1.55
CA LYS A 111 14.59 15.58 -1.78
C LYS A 111 15.73 16.43 -1.25
N SER A 112 15.76 17.71 -1.63
CA SER A 112 16.83 18.62 -1.21
C SER A 112 16.83 18.86 0.30
N LYS A 113 15.66 18.98 0.93
CA LYS A 113 15.55 19.35 2.35
C LYS A 113 15.77 18.17 3.30
N TYR A 114 15.38 16.96 2.92
CA TYR A 114 15.33 15.80 3.82
C TYR A 114 16.21 14.62 3.37
N SER A 115 17.07 14.80 2.37
CA SER A 115 17.94 13.74 1.83
C SER A 115 18.62 12.92 2.93
N GLU A 116 19.38 13.57 3.80
CA GLU A 116 20.17 12.87 4.84
C GLU A 116 19.30 12.06 5.82
N LYS A 117 18.11 12.58 6.16
CA LYS A 117 17.21 11.95 7.14
C LYS A 117 16.53 10.70 6.61
N VAL A 118 16.26 10.63 5.30
CA VAL A 118 15.40 9.57 4.73
C VAL A 118 16.17 8.66 3.77
N GLN A 119 17.40 9.00 3.38
CA GLN A 119 18.17 8.24 2.37
C GLN A 119 18.29 6.75 2.69
N GLN A 120 18.55 6.41 3.95
CA GLN A 120 18.64 5.01 4.39
C GLN A 120 17.30 4.28 4.21
N THR A 121 16.20 4.87 4.69
CA THR A 121 14.85 4.32 4.56
C THR A 121 14.42 4.20 3.10
N ILE A 122 14.68 5.21 2.26
CA ILE A 122 14.39 5.15 0.82
C ILE A 122 15.17 4.02 0.14
N THR A 123 16.44 3.82 0.50
CA THR A 123 17.27 2.74 -0.06
C THR A 123 16.72 1.37 0.31
N LEU A 124 16.29 1.20 1.57
CA LEU A 124 15.65 -0.01 2.06
C LEU A 124 14.34 -0.30 1.33
N ILE A 125 13.46 0.70 1.17
CA ILE A 125 12.19 0.56 0.43
C ILE A 125 12.46 0.14 -1.02
N LYS A 126 13.43 0.77 -1.70
CA LYS A 126 13.80 0.41 -3.07
C LYS A 126 14.26 -1.04 -3.15
N LYS A 127 15.14 -1.46 -2.23
CA LYS A 127 15.61 -2.85 -2.18
C LYS A 127 14.45 -3.82 -2.02
N GLU A 128 13.47 -3.50 -1.17
CA GLU A 128 12.26 -4.32 -1.00
C GLU A 128 11.42 -4.40 -2.27
N LEU A 129 11.10 -3.27 -2.89
CA LEU A 129 10.34 -3.20 -4.13
C LEU A 129 11.01 -3.99 -5.25
N TYR A 130 12.34 -3.87 -5.39
CA TYR A 130 13.10 -4.63 -6.36
C TYR A 130 13.22 -6.11 -5.98
N ALA A 131 13.32 -6.46 -4.70
CA ALA A 131 13.33 -7.83 -4.24
C ALA A 131 12.00 -8.52 -4.53
N GLN A 132 10.86 -7.87 -4.29
CA GLN A 132 9.54 -8.39 -4.67
C GLN A 132 9.42 -8.57 -6.18
N ASN A 133 9.83 -7.57 -6.97
CA ASN A 133 9.86 -7.69 -8.44
C ASN A 133 10.82 -8.78 -8.93
N THR A 134 11.92 -9.03 -8.22
CA THR A 134 12.90 -10.06 -8.57
C THR A 134 12.45 -11.45 -8.10
N GLN A 135 11.81 -11.58 -6.94
CA GLN A 135 11.23 -12.84 -6.48
C GLN A 135 10.08 -13.28 -7.39
N ASN A 136 9.23 -12.35 -7.81
CA ASN A 136 8.22 -12.58 -8.85
C ASN A 136 8.85 -13.02 -10.19
N ASN A 137 10.11 -12.68 -10.46
CA ASN A 137 10.83 -13.02 -11.70
C ASN A 137 11.86 -14.16 -11.58
N LYS A 138 12.25 -14.60 -10.37
CA LYS A 138 13.38 -15.53 -10.16
C LYS A 138 13.15 -16.65 -9.14
N GLN A 139 11.99 -16.78 -8.50
CA GLN A 139 11.76 -17.91 -7.59
C GLN A 139 10.89 -18.99 -8.21
N ASP A 140 11.51 -20.14 -8.42
CA ASP A 140 10.97 -21.48 -8.67
C ASP A 140 9.80 -21.59 -9.68
N PRO A 141 9.97 -22.29 -10.82
CA PRO A 141 8.86 -22.63 -11.72
C PRO A 141 7.66 -23.29 -11.02
N HIS A 142 7.86 -23.89 -9.85
CA HIS A 142 6.81 -24.51 -9.04
C HIS A 142 6.18 -23.60 -7.97
N ALA A 143 6.78 -22.46 -7.61
CA ALA A 143 6.25 -21.53 -6.61
C ALA A 143 5.49 -20.34 -7.22
N ASN A 144 5.55 -20.19 -8.55
CA ASN A 144 4.78 -19.19 -9.26
C ASN A 144 3.38 -19.74 -9.52
N PHE A 145 2.41 -19.28 -8.73
CA PHE A 145 1.01 -19.25 -9.15
C PHE A 145 0.89 -18.25 -10.31
N LYS A 146 1.35 -18.69 -11.49
CA LYS A 146 1.24 -17.93 -12.73
C LYS A 146 -0.22 -17.87 -13.10
N TRP A 147 -0.67 -16.68 -13.45
CA TRP A 147 -1.93 -16.50 -14.17
C TRP A 147 -1.86 -17.35 -15.44
N ASP A 148 -2.61 -18.45 -15.50
CA ASP A 148 -2.81 -19.23 -16.73
C ASP A 148 -3.98 -18.62 -17.50
N PRO A 149 -3.73 -17.90 -18.61
CA PRO A 149 -4.78 -17.24 -19.37
C PRO A 149 -5.86 -18.21 -19.85
N ASN A 150 -5.50 -19.46 -20.18
CA ASN A 150 -6.45 -20.44 -20.71
C ASN A 150 -7.39 -20.95 -19.62
N PHE A 151 -6.86 -21.16 -18.41
CA PHE A 151 -7.65 -21.53 -17.25
C PHE A 151 -8.61 -20.39 -16.86
N PHE A 152 -8.10 -19.17 -16.71
CA PHE A 152 -8.92 -18.04 -16.25
C PHE A 152 -9.88 -17.50 -17.31
N MET A 153 -9.55 -17.56 -18.61
CA MET A 153 -10.51 -17.21 -19.68
C MET A 153 -11.73 -18.12 -19.68
N LYS A 154 -11.57 -19.43 -19.46
CA LYS A 154 -12.70 -20.36 -19.32
C LYS A 154 -13.62 -20.00 -18.15
N ILE A 155 -13.06 -19.46 -17.06
CA ILE A 155 -13.84 -18.97 -15.91
C ILE A 155 -14.65 -17.73 -16.29
N ILE A 156 -14.03 -16.80 -17.01
CA ILE A 156 -14.65 -15.52 -17.42
C ILE A 156 -15.74 -15.77 -18.47
N GLU A 157 -15.48 -16.63 -19.45
CA GLU A 157 -16.41 -16.93 -20.55
C GLU A 157 -17.63 -17.77 -20.11
N SER A 158 -17.51 -18.57 -19.05
CA SER A 158 -18.59 -19.47 -18.62
C SER A 158 -18.60 -19.72 -17.10
N PRO A 159 -18.87 -18.69 -16.27
CA PRO A 159 -18.77 -18.80 -14.81
C PRO A 159 -19.68 -19.89 -14.18
N ARG A 160 -20.78 -20.26 -14.83
CA ARG A 160 -21.72 -21.31 -14.36
C ARG A 160 -21.36 -22.74 -14.80
N SER A 161 -20.66 -22.90 -15.92
CA SER A 161 -20.15 -24.21 -16.36
C SER A 161 -18.85 -24.53 -15.63
N ALA A 162 -18.08 -23.47 -15.37
CA ALA A 162 -16.88 -23.49 -14.57
C ALA A 162 -17.20 -23.96 -13.14
N SER A 163 -18.29 -23.55 -12.48
CA SER A 163 -18.61 -24.01 -11.11
C SER A 163 -18.78 -25.53 -10.91
N ASN A 164 -19.03 -26.31 -11.98
CA ASN A 164 -19.17 -27.77 -11.89
C ASN A 164 -17.86 -28.52 -12.19
N GLU A 165 -16.98 -27.98 -13.05
CA GLU A 165 -15.61 -28.50 -13.27
C GLU A 165 -14.60 -27.90 -12.27
N ILE A 166 -14.92 -26.74 -11.72
CA ILE A 166 -14.21 -26.02 -10.67
C ILE A 166 -14.83 -26.44 -9.35
N GLN A 167 -14.47 -27.65 -8.91
CA GLN A 167 -13.78 -27.63 -7.63
C GLN A 167 -12.63 -26.65 -7.85
N ILE A 168 -12.71 -25.43 -7.32
CA ILE A 168 -11.51 -24.59 -7.17
C ILE A 168 -10.57 -25.57 -6.52
N ASP A 169 -9.57 -26.06 -7.26
CA ASP A 169 -8.83 -27.27 -6.90
C ASP A 169 -8.56 -27.11 -5.43
N ARG A 170 -9.15 -27.95 -4.57
CA ARG A 170 -9.17 -27.67 -3.11
C ARG A 170 -7.75 -27.45 -2.63
N THR A 171 -6.79 -28.05 -3.35
CA THR A 171 -5.35 -27.81 -3.31
C THR A 171 -4.96 -26.36 -3.60
N TYR A 172 -5.39 -25.76 -4.71
CA TYR A 172 -5.16 -24.35 -5.06
C TYR A 172 -5.78 -23.37 -4.06
N ALA A 173 -7.03 -23.60 -3.64
CA ALA A 173 -7.69 -22.77 -2.62
C ALA A 173 -6.99 -22.90 -1.26
N LYS A 174 -6.63 -24.12 -0.84
CA LYS A 174 -5.87 -24.36 0.40
C LYS A 174 -4.48 -23.74 0.35
N GLN A 175 -3.76 -23.86 -0.76
CA GLN A 175 -2.43 -23.27 -0.91
C GLN A 175 -2.44 -21.75 -0.85
N LEU A 176 -3.47 -21.12 -1.42
CA LEU A 176 -3.70 -19.68 -1.24
C LEU A 176 -4.07 -19.36 0.21
N ASP A 177 -4.88 -20.17 0.89
CA ASP A 177 -5.28 -19.93 2.28
C ASP A 177 -4.10 -20.10 3.27
N GLU A 178 -3.21 -21.06 3.00
CA GLU A 178 -2.05 -21.39 3.83
C GLU A 178 -0.92 -20.36 3.74
N SER A 179 -0.80 -19.60 2.65
CA SER A 179 0.30 -18.65 2.45
C SER A 179 -0.16 -17.24 2.09
N SER A 180 0.10 -16.29 2.98
CA SER A 180 -0.12 -14.86 2.71
C SER A 180 0.69 -14.35 1.52
N GLN A 181 1.90 -14.87 1.32
CA GLN A 181 2.75 -14.56 0.17
C GLN A 181 2.14 -15.07 -1.13
N ALA A 182 1.57 -16.28 -1.14
CA ALA A 182 0.91 -16.84 -2.32
C ALA A 182 -0.30 -16.00 -2.75
N ARG A 183 -1.10 -15.52 -1.79
CA ARG A 183 -2.22 -14.59 -2.06
C ARG A 183 -1.75 -13.28 -2.67
N CYS A 184 -0.73 -12.66 -2.08
CA CYS A 184 -0.16 -11.42 -2.61
C CYS A 184 0.38 -11.62 -4.03
N ASN A 185 1.15 -12.68 -4.27
CA ASN A 185 1.71 -12.98 -5.59
C ASN A 185 0.60 -13.25 -6.63
N PHE A 186 -0.45 -13.99 -6.27
CA PHE A 186 -1.58 -14.24 -7.17
C PHE A 186 -2.29 -12.93 -7.56
N VAL A 187 -2.60 -12.06 -6.59
CA VAL A 187 -3.24 -10.77 -6.86
C VAL A 187 -2.34 -9.89 -7.73
N ILE A 188 -1.05 -9.81 -7.42
CA ILE A 188 -0.06 -9.04 -8.21
C ILE A 188 0.01 -9.57 -9.64
N ASN A 189 0.17 -10.88 -9.82
CA ASN A 189 0.24 -11.50 -11.15
C ASN A 189 -1.05 -11.30 -11.96
N THR A 190 -2.20 -11.35 -11.30
CA THR A 190 -3.51 -11.07 -11.92
C THR A 190 -3.59 -9.62 -12.38
N ILE A 191 -3.22 -8.66 -11.52
CA ILE A 191 -3.20 -7.23 -11.88
C ILE A 191 -2.24 -6.97 -13.03
N ILE A 192 -1.04 -7.57 -13.01
CA ILE A 192 -0.05 -7.46 -14.10
C ILE A 192 -0.61 -8.03 -15.39
N ALA A 193 -1.23 -9.21 -15.35
CA ALA A 193 -1.84 -9.83 -16.52
C ALA A 193 -2.96 -8.95 -17.11
N VAL A 194 -3.84 -8.41 -16.27
CA VAL A 194 -4.91 -7.49 -16.68
C VAL A 194 -4.33 -6.20 -17.25
N ALA A 195 -3.35 -5.58 -16.59
CA ALA A 195 -2.71 -4.37 -17.08
C ALA A 195 -2.04 -4.57 -18.45
N ASN A 196 -1.39 -5.73 -18.65
CA ASN A 196 -0.75 -6.10 -19.92
C ASN A 196 -1.74 -6.53 -21.01
N SER A 197 -2.97 -6.92 -20.65
CA SER A 197 -4.03 -7.26 -21.62
C SER A 197 -4.63 -6.03 -22.33
N SER A 198 -4.14 -4.83 -21.99
CA SER A 198 -4.48 -3.55 -22.66
C SER A 198 -3.85 -3.43 -24.05
N SER A 199 -4.18 -4.37 -24.94
CA SER A 199 -4.07 -4.24 -26.40
C SER A 199 -5.26 -4.90 -27.08
N LEU A 200 -6.48 -4.48 -26.70
CA LEU A 200 -7.68 -4.68 -27.52
C LEU A 200 -8.42 -3.35 -27.68
N THR A 201 -7.89 -2.53 -28.60
CA THR A 201 -8.72 -1.75 -29.53
C THR A 201 -9.10 -2.63 -30.71
#